data_AF-A0A8S3B859-F1
#
_entry.id   AF-A0A8S3B859-F1
#
_cell.length_a   1.000
_cell.length_b   1.000
_cell.length_c   1.000
_cell.angle_alpha   90.00
_cell.angle_beta   90.00
_cell.angle_gamma   90.00
#
_symmetry.space_group_name_H-M   'P 1'
#
loop_
_entity.id
_entity.type
_entity.pdbx_description
1 polymer ?
#
loop_
_entity_poly.entity_id
_entity_poly.type
_entity_poly.pdbx_seq_one_letter_code
_entity_poly.pdbx_strand_id
1 'polypeptide(L)'
;HFSPSNLTAYIVNAHTLSVTWDLPSNVHDIDKVYITITELDQTNRTIQMQSLDNTIKKLDIQINENDPYSIHPNTTVHFSARCINRNGQNSSTIEYQFYINML
;
A
#
# COMPACT_ATOMS: atom_id res chain seq x y z
N HIS A 1 19.27 8.13 0.76
CA HIS A 1 18.25 7.31 0.08
C HIS A 1 16.94 7.53 0.82
N PHE A 2 15.90 8.05 0.18
CA PHE A 2 14.64 8.45 0.84
C PHE A 2 13.45 7.58 0.41
N SER A 3 13.70 6.38 -0.08
CA SER A 3 12.63 5.40 -0.34
C SER A 3 12.13 4.80 0.96
N PRO A 4 10.83 4.43 1.04
CA PRO A 4 10.36 3.59 2.12
C PRO A 4 11.03 2.20 2.07
N SER A 5 10.89 1.42 3.13
CA SER A 5 11.38 0.04 3.21
C SER A 5 10.39 -0.88 3.91
N ASN A 6 10.67 -2.19 3.91
CA ASN A 6 9.89 -3.20 4.66
C ASN A 6 8.38 -3.17 4.40
N LEU A 7 7.98 -2.92 3.15
CA LEU A 7 6.57 -3.00 2.74
C LEU A 7 6.07 -4.43 2.90
N THR A 8 5.04 -4.60 3.72
CA THR A 8 4.44 -5.89 4.06
C THR A 8 2.93 -5.72 4.24
N ALA A 9 2.19 -6.82 4.20
CA ALA A 9 0.75 -6.83 4.47
C ALA A 9 0.35 -8.05 5.31
N TYR A 10 -0.74 -7.92 6.05
CA TYR A 10 -1.33 -9.00 6.84
C TYR A 10 -2.83 -8.81 7.04
N ILE A 11 -3.57 -9.92 7.15
CA ILE A 11 -5.01 -9.91 7.42
C ILE A 11 -5.21 -9.61 8.92
N VAL A 12 -5.95 -8.54 9.22
CA VAL A 12 -6.31 -8.17 10.60
C VAL A 12 -7.52 -8.97 11.06
N ASN A 13 -8.53 -9.07 10.18
CA ASN A 13 -9.77 -9.80 10.38
C ASN A 13 -10.42 -10.08 9.02
N ALA A 14 -11.59 -10.71 9.02
CA ALA A 14 -12.34 -11.08 7.81
C ALA A 14 -12.79 -9.91 6.92
N HIS A 15 -12.54 -8.65 7.28
CA HIS A 15 -12.94 -7.49 6.47
C HIS A 15 -11.81 -6.48 6.33
N THR A 16 -10.60 -6.77 6.83
CA THR A 16 -9.53 -5.79 6.91
C THR A 16 -8.18 -6.40 6.64
N LEU A 17 -7.50 -5.87 5.63
CA LEU A 17 -6.07 -6.05 5.38
C LEU A 17 -5.33 -4.82 5.89
N SER A 18 -4.21 -5.04 6.58
CA SER A 18 -3.29 -3.96 6.94
C SER A 18 -2.04 -4.02 6.07
N VAL A 19 -1.61 -2.88 5.57
CA VAL A 19 -0.33 -2.70 4.86
C VAL A 19 0.55 -1.81 5.71
N THR A 20 1.80 -2.23 5.90
CA THR A 20 2.77 -1.51 6.73
C THR A 20 4.08 -1.31 5.98
N TRP A 21 4.77 -0.21 6.28
CA TRP A 21 6.09 0.12 5.73
C TRP A 21 6.89 0.91 6.76
N ASP A 22 8.20 0.95 6.57
CA ASP A 22 9.10 1.84 7.29
C ASP A 22 9.42 3.08 6.46
N LEU A 23 9.50 4.22 7.15
CA LEU A 23 9.97 5.47 6.57
C LEU A 23 11.50 5.47 6.54
N PRO A 24 12.14 6.12 5.54
CA PRO A 24 13.58 6.27 5.52
C PRO A 24 14.06 7.12 6.71
N SER A 25 15.34 6.97 7.06
CA SER A 25 15.95 7.65 8.20
C SER A 25 15.92 9.18 8.09
N ASN A 26 15.93 9.74 6.88
CA ASN A 26 15.82 11.19 6.64
C ASN A 26 14.37 11.66 6.43
N VAL A 27 13.47 11.24 7.32
CA VAL A 27 12.02 11.52 7.21
C VAL A 27 11.67 13.01 7.08
N HIS A 28 12.50 13.90 7.65
CA HIS A 28 12.28 15.35 7.59
C HIS A 28 12.29 15.93 6.17
N ASP A 29 12.96 15.26 5.23
CA ASP A 29 13.01 15.67 3.83
C ASP A 29 11.80 15.18 3.03
N ILE A 30 11.04 14.22 3.57
CA ILE A 30 9.84 13.66 2.93
C ILE A 30 8.68 14.62 3.13
N ASP A 31 7.94 14.86 2.05
CA ASP A 31 6.62 15.49 2.08
C ASP A 31 5.55 14.41 2.30
N LYS A 32 5.47 13.42 1.40
CA LYS A 32 4.42 12.39 1.42
C LYS A 32 4.92 11.00 1.08
N VAL A 33 4.15 10.00 1.51
CA VAL A 33 4.23 8.61 1.04
C VAL A 33 3.04 8.35 0.13
N TYR A 34 3.29 7.75 -1.02
CA TYR A 34 2.27 7.27 -1.94
C TYR A 34 2.21 5.75 -1.88
N ILE A 35 1.02 5.22 -1.62
CA ILE A 35 0.73 3.78 -1.66
C ILE A 35 -0.28 3.54 -2.79
N THR A 36 0.04 2.61 -3.69
CA THR A 36 -0.91 2.12 -4.71
C THR A 36 -1.21 0.66 -4.44
N ILE A 37 -2.49 0.31 -4.54
CA ILE A 37 -3.02 -1.02 -4.31
C ILE A 37 -3.69 -1.49 -5.60
N THR A 38 -3.18 -2.57 -6.17
CA THR A 38 -3.67 -3.13 -7.42
C THR A 38 -4.06 -4.58 -7.18
N GLU A 39 -5.30 -4.92 -7.47
CA GLU A 39 -5.76 -6.29 -7.46
C GLU A 39 -5.31 -6.97 -8.75
N LEU A 40 -4.56 -8.06 -8.62
CA LEU A 40 -4.08 -8.89 -9.72
C LEU A 40 -5.12 -9.97 -10.02
N ASP A 41 -6.28 -9.55 -10.49
CA ASP A 41 -7.28 -10.41 -11.11
C ASP A 41 -7.13 -10.36 -12.64
N GLN A 42 -8.14 -10.85 -13.39
CA GLN A 42 -8.12 -10.81 -14.86
C GLN A 42 -8.04 -9.39 -15.44
N THR A 43 -8.28 -8.36 -14.63
CA THR A 43 -8.38 -6.96 -15.04
C THR A 43 -7.26 -6.06 -14.53
N ASN A 44 -6.39 -6.54 -13.63
CA ASN A 44 -5.32 -5.76 -13.00
C ASN A 44 -5.82 -4.38 -12.49
N ARG A 45 -6.94 -4.38 -11.78
CA ARG A 45 -7.62 -3.16 -11.36
C ARG A 45 -6.85 -2.45 -10.25
N THR A 46 -6.53 -1.17 -10.44
CA THR A 46 -6.08 -0.32 -9.33
C THR A 46 -7.27 -0.02 -8.42
N ILE A 47 -7.22 -0.52 -7.20
CA ILE A 47 -8.28 -0.39 -6.19
C ILE A 47 -8.20 0.97 -5.53
N GLN A 48 -7.00 1.36 -5.12
CA GLN A 48 -6.82 2.54 -4.30
C GLN A 48 -5.43 3.13 -4.51
N MET A 49 -5.38 4.47 -4.54
CA MET A 49 -4.15 5.24 -4.44
C MET A 49 -4.30 6.18 -3.25
N GLN A 50 -3.36 6.15 -2.33
CA GLN A 50 -3.35 7.00 -1.14
C GLN A 50 -2.09 7.86 -1.11
N SER A 51 -2.29 9.13 -0.77
CA SER A 51 -1.22 10.06 -0.46
C SER A 51 -1.29 10.33 1.04
N LEU A 52 -0.25 9.92 1.76
CA LEU A 52 -0.20 9.88 3.20
C LEU A 52 0.94 10.76 3.72
N ASP A 53 0.74 11.37 4.88
CA ASP A 53 1.78 12.15 5.53
C ASP A 53 2.97 11.28 5.92
N ASN A 54 4.16 11.88 6.02
CA ASN A 54 5.41 11.22 6.38
C ASN A 54 5.47 10.73 7.85
N THR A 55 4.35 10.72 8.58
CA THR A 55 4.22 10.12 9.91
C THR A 55 3.40 8.83 9.89
N ILE A 56 2.72 8.55 8.77
CA ILE A 56 1.89 7.35 8.60
C ILE A 56 2.77 6.21 8.07
N LYS A 57 2.65 5.05 8.71
CA LYS A 57 3.40 3.83 8.42
C LYS A 57 2.53 2.58 8.26
N LYS A 58 1.22 2.80 8.26
CA LYS A 58 0.19 1.76 8.23
C LYS A 58 -1.04 2.30 7.51
N LEU A 59 -1.63 1.46 6.66
CA LEU A 59 -2.90 1.70 5.99
C LEU A 59 -3.78 0.46 6.16
N ASP A 60 -4.99 0.64 6.69
CA ASP A 60 -5.99 -0.41 6.76
C ASP A 60 -6.94 -0.28 5.55
N ILE A 61 -7.18 -1.40 4.87
CA ILE A 61 -7.93 -1.49 3.62
C ILE A 61 -9.07 -2.47 3.81
N GLN A 62 -10.25 -2.12 3.31
CA GLN A 62 -11.42 -2.98 3.42
C GLN A 62 -11.36 -4.13 2.41
N ILE A 63 -11.78 -5.30 2.90
CA ILE A 63 -12.01 -6.49 2.07
C ILE A 63 -13.52 -6.66 1.96
N ASN A 64 -14.03 -6.61 0.73
CA ASN A 64 -15.46 -6.77 0.45
C ASN A 64 -15.67 -7.23 -0.99
N GLU A 65 -16.31 -8.39 -1.16
CA GLU A 65 -16.60 -8.98 -2.47
C GLU A 65 -17.60 -8.16 -3.31
N ASN A 66 -18.43 -7.34 -2.67
CA ASN A 66 -19.55 -6.64 -3.31
C ASN A 66 -19.27 -5.15 -3.56
N ASP A 67 -18.09 -4.65 -3.17
CA ASP A 67 -17.72 -3.24 -3.32
C ASP A 67 -16.60 -3.06 -4.35
N PRO A 68 -16.85 -2.36 -5.47
CA PRO A 68 -15.86 -2.15 -6.51
C PRO A 68 -14.67 -1.27 -6.09
N TYR A 69 -14.69 -0.66 -4.91
CA TYR A 69 -13.55 0.10 -4.38
C TYR A 69 -12.83 -0.63 -3.23
N SER A 70 -13.28 -1.84 -2.91
CA SER A 70 -12.64 -2.72 -1.94
C SER A 70 -11.81 -3.81 -2.62
N ILE A 71 -10.95 -4.44 -1.84
CA ILE A 71 -10.24 -5.64 -2.29
C ILE A 71 -11.19 -6.84 -2.19
N HIS A 72 -11.26 -7.69 -3.21
CA HIS A 72 -12.05 -8.91 -3.12
C HIS A 72 -11.30 -10.01 -2.33
N PRO A 73 -12.01 -10.92 -1.65
CA PRO A 73 -11.39 -12.10 -1.05
C PRO A 73 -10.81 -13.04 -2.11
N ASN A 74 -9.91 -13.94 -1.70
CA ASN A 74 -9.35 -15.00 -2.55
C ASN A 74 -8.59 -14.49 -3.79
N THR A 75 -8.01 -13.29 -3.67
CA THR A 75 -7.30 -12.58 -4.73
C THR A 75 -5.83 -12.35 -4.37
N THR A 76 -5.00 -12.10 -5.39
CA THR A 76 -3.64 -11.59 -5.17
C THR A 76 -3.66 -10.08 -5.30
N VAL A 77 -3.05 -9.38 -4.35
CA VAL A 77 -2.93 -7.93 -4.37
C VAL A 77 -1.46 -7.54 -4.48
N HIS A 78 -1.19 -6.55 -5.32
CA HIS A 78 0.09 -5.90 -5.46
C HIS A 78 0.05 -4.52 -4.78
N PHE A 79 1.00 -4.29 -3.89
CA PHE A 79 1.24 -3.03 -3.20
C PHE A 79 2.50 -2.41 -3.76
N SER A 80 2.45 -1.11 -4.06
CA SER A 80 3.63 -0.31 -4.34
C SER A 80 3.68 0.91 -3.44
N ALA A 81 4.88 1.23 -2.96
CA ALA A 81 5.12 2.37 -2.09
C ALA A 81 6.27 3.23 -2.61
N ARG A 82 6.12 4.54 -2.56
CA ARG A 82 7.20 5.50 -2.84
C ARG A 82 7.05 6.75 -1.99
N CYS A 83 8.14 7.45 -1.74
CA CYS A 83 8.14 8.76 -1.09
C CYS A 83 8.29 9.88 -2.12
N ILE A 84 7.73 11.04 -1.81
CA ILE A 84 8.00 12.30 -2.50
C ILE A 84 8.64 13.24 -1.48
N ASN A 85 9.79 13.81 -1.82
CA ASN A 85 10.45 14.80 -0.96
C ASN A 85 9.82 16.21 -1.14
N ARG A 86 10.16 17.15 -0.27
CA ARG A 86 9.64 18.53 -0.32
C ARG A 86 9.99 19.30 -1.60
N ASN A 87 10.95 18.80 -2.38
CA ASN A 87 11.33 19.35 -3.68
C ASN A 87 10.55 18.69 -4.84
N GLY A 88 9.57 17.82 -4.55
CA GLY A 88 8.77 17.12 -5.55
C GLY A 88 9.47 15.94 -6.22
N GLN A 89 10.63 15.50 -5.72
CA GLN A 89 11.36 14.37 -6.30
C GLN A 89 10.80 13.05 -5.75
N ASN A 90 10.56 12.10 -6.66
CA ASN A 90 10.15 10.75 -6.33
C ASN A 90 11.34 9.91 -5.88
N SER A 91 11.13 9.08 -4.86
CA SER A 91 12.05 8.00 -4.50
C SER A 91 11.90 6.82 -5.47
N SER A 92 12.80 5.83 -5.36
CA SER A 92 12.53 4.52 -5.94
C SER A 92 11.29 3.90 -5.30
N THR A 93 10.50 3.18 -6.10
CA THR A 93 9.33 2.41 -5.66
C THR A 93 9.78 1.08 -5.05
N ILE A 94 9.13 0.67 -3.97
CA ILE A 94 9.20 -0.69 -3.44
C ILE A 94 7.87 -1.40 -3.66
N GLU A 95 7.91 -2.71 -3.81
CA GLU A 95 6.77 -3.53 -4.22
C GLU A 95 6.61 -4.74 -3.31
N TYR A 96 5.36 -5.15 -3.08
CA TYR A 96 5.02 -6.33 -2.29
C TYR A 96 3.75 -6.97 -2.84
N GLN A 97 3.74 -8.31 -2.98
CA GLN A 97 2.56 -9.06 -3.36
C GLN A 97 2.06 -9.88 -2.18
N PHE A 98 0.74 -9.93 -2.02
CA PHE A 98 0.09 -10.67 -0.94
C PHE A 98 -1.13 -11.42 -1.49
N TYR A 99 -1.21 -12.72 -1.20
CA TYR A 99 -2.42 -13.49 -1.50
C TYR A 99 -3.37 -13.46 -0.30
N ILE A 100 -4.58 -12.96 -0.53
CA ILE A 100 -5.64 -12.94 0.49
C ILE A 100 -6.40 -14.24 0.37
N ASN A 101 -6.26 -15.11 1.37
CA ASN A 101 -7.05 -16.33 1.48
C ASN A 101 -8.07 -16.18 2.60
N MET A 102 -9.34 -16.23 2.25
CA MET A 102 -10.46 -16.08 3.16
C MET A 102 -11.31 -17.34 3.06
N LEU A 103 -11.17 -18.21 4.06
CA LEU A 103 -11.90 -19.46 4.20
C LEU A 103 -13.35 -19.24 4.61
#